data_AF-A0A5K1A8S2-F1
#
_entry.id   AF-A0A5K1A8S2-F1
#
_cell.length_a   1.000
_cell.length_b   1.000
_cell.length_c   1.000
_cell.angle_alpha   90.00
_cell.angle_beta   90.00
_cell.angle_gamma   90.00
#
_symmetry.space_group_name_H-M   'P 1'
#
loop_
_entity.id
_entity.type
_entity.pdbx_description
1 polymer ?
#
loop_
_entity_poly.entity_id
_entity_poly.type
_entity_poly.pdbx_seq_one_letter_code
_entity_poly.pdbx_strand_id
1 'polypeptide(L)'
;DYDVLDYGDKVLDGFYDIVGISSDSTCRGKMPSLADLEAAEGDLGFEIVIVNQSIDPALEELEQISRCIAIDCHVNEVGLINSRLVQRIADLIVEHMGGPVKDANEMIARWVENSIRLRSSLNTSFLPIGCSNVGLSRHRALLFK
;
A
#
# COMPACT_ATOMS: atom_id res chain seq x y z
N ASP A 1 19.63 -7.67 5.95
CA ASP A 1 18.50 -7.36 6.83
C ASP A 1 17.72 -6.14 6.36
N TYR A 2 17.14 -6.17 5.15
CA TYR A 2 16.39 -5.05 4.57
C TYR A 2 14.93 -5.41 4.24
N ASP A 3 14.44 -6.55 4.72
CA ASP A 3 13.19 -7.16 4.25
C ASP A 3 12.09 -7.19 5.32
N VAL A 4 12.29 -6.53 6.47
CA VAL A 4 11.34 -6.57 7.59
C VAL A 4 11.11 -5.17 8.12
N LEU A 5 9.84 -4.76 8.11
CA LEU A 5 9.34 -3.56 8.76
C LEU A 5 8.83 -3.94 10.16
N ASP A 6 9.46 -3.44 11.22
CA ASP A 6 9.00 -3.63 12.60
C ASP A 6 7.83 -2.69 12.92
N TYR A 7 7.06 -2.98 13.96
CA TYR A 7 5.89 -2.19 14.38
C TYR A 7 6.26 -0.72 14.69
N GLY A 8 7.48 -0.47 15.18
CA GLY A 8 7.96 0.87 15.51
C GLY A 8 8.52 1.68 14.34
N ASP A 9 8.78 1.07 13.19
CA ASP A 9 9.38 1.81 12.07
C ASP A 9 8.36 2.76 11.44
N LYS A 10 8.82 3.83 10.80
CA LYS A 10 7.97 4.73 10.02
C LYS A 10 8.22 4.51 8.54
N VAL A 11 7.14 4.38 7.77
CA VAL A 11 7.22 4.37 6.32
C VAL A 11 7.41 5.82 5.87
N LEU A 12 8.47 6.08 5.12
CA LEU A 12 8.79 7.41 4.61
C LEU A 12 8.38 7.53 3.14
N ASP A 13 8.15 8.76 2.69
CA ASP A 13 7.96 9.03 1.27
C ASP A 13 9.15 8.51 0.45
N GLY A 14 8.83 7.85 -0.66
CA GLY A 14 9.81 7.16 -1.50
C GLY A 14 10.08 5.72 -1.09
N PHE A 15 9.42 5.20 -0.05
CA PHE A 15 9.41 3.77 0.22
C PHE A 15 8.71 3.02 -0.92
N TYR A 16 9.28 1.90 -1.36
CA TYR A 16 8.69 1.05 -2.39
C TYR A 16 8.82 -0.43 -2.04
N ASP A 17 7.81 -1.20 -2.44
CA ASP A 17 7.74 -2.67 -2.35
C ASP A 17 7.81 -3.25 -3.77
N ILE A 18 8.73 -4.18 -4.02
CA ILE A 18 8.89 -4.85 -5.31
C ILE A 18 8.38 -6.28 -5.20
N VAL A 19 7.40 -6.63 -6.03
CA VAL A 19 6.85 -7.98 -6.10
C VAL A 19 7.02 -8.55 -7.50
N GLY A 20 7.86 -9.58 -7.62
CA GLY A 20 8.00 -10.34 -8.86
C GLY A 20 6.68 -11.04 -9.22
N ILE A 21 6.23 -10.87 -10.46
CA ILE A 21 5.07 -11.61 -11.00
C ILE A 21 5.52 -13.02 -11.43
N SER A 22 6.82 -13.22 -11.68
CA SER A 22 7.42 -14.53 -12.01
C SER A 22 8.09 -15.20 -10.81
N SER A 23 7.85 -16.50 -10.65
CA SER A 23 8.54 -17.42 -9.73
C SER A 23 10.01 -17.67 -10.08
N ASP A 24 10.56 -17.02 -11.11
CA ASP A 24 11.97 -17.13 -11.46
C ASP A 24 12.84 -16.37 -10.46
N SER A 25 13.29 -17.16 -9.48
CA SER A 25 14.24 -16.84 -8.40
C SER A 25 15.56 -16.16 -8.82
N THR A 26 15.78 -15.91 -10.11
CA THR A 26 16.98 -15.25 -10.66
C THR A 26 17.02 -13.74 -10.50
N CYS A 27 15.88 -13.08 -10.19
CA CYS A 27 15.87 -11.63 -9.91
C CYS A 27 16.16 -11.27 -8.45
N ARG A 28 16.65 -12.23 -7.64
CA ARG A 28 17.08 -12.00 -6.24
C ARG A 28 18.45 -11.33 -6.16
N GLY A 29 18.70 -10.35 -7.03
CA GLY A 29 19.86 -9.46 -6.98
C GLY A 29 19.70 -8.37 -5.91
N LYS A 30 20.69 -7.46 -5.82
CA LYS A 30 20.57 -6.22 -5.01
C LYS A 30 19.26 -5.50 -5.37
N MET A 31 18.56 -4.99 -4.36
CA MET A 31 17.39 -4.11 -4.54
C MET A 31 17.75 -2.99 -5.55
N PRO A 32 17.07 -2.90 -6.72
CA PRO A 32 17.34 -1.85 -7.69
C PRO A 32 17.02 -0.48 -7.10
N SER A 33 17.75 0.56 -7.49
CA SER A 33 17.44 1.90 -6.98
C SER A 33 16.16 2.45 -7.62
N LEU A 34 15.48 3.39 -6.96
CA LEU A 34 14.27 4.00 -7.52
C LEU A 34 14.54 4.64 -8.90
N ALA A 35 15.72 5.24 -9.09
CA ALA A 35 16.13 5.80 -10.36
C ALA A 35 16.28 4.74 -11.46
N ASP A 36 16.78 3.54 -11.12
CA ASP A 36 16.87 2.42 -12.07
C ASP A 36 15.47 1.91 -12.46
N LEU A 37 14.51 1.97 -11.54
CA LEU A 37 13.11 1.60 -11.76
C LEU A 37 12.36 2.65 -12.59
N GLU A 38 12.65 3.92 -12.37
CA GLU A 38 12.05 5.04 -13.12
C GLU A 38 12.59 5.11 -14.55
N ALA A 39 13.87 4.80 -14.75
CA ALA A 39 14.51 4.77 -16.06
C ALA A 39 14.13 3.53 -16.89
N ALA A 40 13.50 2.53 -16.26
CA ALA A 40 13.09 1.33 -16.95
C ALA A 40 11.81 1.57 -17.75
N GLU A 41 11.96 1.59 -19.07
CA GLU A 41 10.84 1.68 -20.01
C GLU A 41 10.22 0.28 -20.27
N GLY A 42 8.91 0.16 -20.10
CA GLY A 42 8.15 -1.05 -20.42
C GLY A 42 7.66 -1.87 -19.21
N ASP A 43 7.06 -3.03 -19.49
CA ASP A 43 6.63 -3.96 -18.43
C ASP A 43 7.83 -4.72 -17.88
N LEU A 44 8.19 -4.39 -16.64
CA LEU A 44 9.35 -4.92 -15.94
C LEU A 44 9.19 -6.38 -15.47
N GLY A 45 7.97 -6.96 -15.58
CA GLY A 45 7.69 -8.30 -15.06
C GLY A 45 7.64 -8.38 -13.53
N PHE A 46 7.72 -7.24 -12.86
CA PHE A 46 7.52 -7.07 -11.42
C PHE A 46 6.67 -5.84 -11.14
N GLU A 47 5.84 -5.92 -10.10
CA GLU A 47 5.01 -4.83 -9.61
C GLU A 47 5.77 -4.00 -8.58
N ILE A 48 5.70 -2.68 -8.69
CA ILE A 48 6.31 -1.77 -7.72
C ILE A 48 5.19 -0.97 -7.05
N VAL A 49 4.97 -1.17 -5.76
CA VAL A 49 4.06 -0.35 -4.95
C VAL A 49 4.87 0.73 -4.26
N ILE A 50 4.46 1.99 -4.40
CA ILE A 50 5.18 3.14 -3.82
C ILE A 50 4.32 3.88 -2.79
N VAL A 51 4.96 4.31 -1.72
CA VAL A 51 4.38 5.22 -0.70
C VAL A 51 5.04 6.57 -0.89
N ASN A 52 4.29 7.53 -1.40
CA ASN A 52 4.79 8.88 -1.60
C ASN A 52 3.62 9.88 -1.69
N GLN A 53 3.45 10.69 -0.66
CA GLN A 53 2.34 11.66 -0.57
C GLN A 53 2.39 12.72 -1.67
N SER A 54 3.58 13.09 -2.15
CA SER A 54 3.73 14.15 -3.16
C SER A 54 3.13 13.80 -4.54
N ILE A 55 2.99 12.51 -4.84
CA ILE A 55 2.49 11.99 -6.12
C ILE A 55 1.19 11.18 -5.94
N ASP A 56 0.70 11.05 -4.71
CA ASP A 56 -0.46 10.23 -4.35
C ASP A 56 -1.47 11.06 -3.53
N PRO A 57 -2.32 11.86 -4.18
CA PRO A 57 -3.31 12.68 -3.49
C PRO A 57 -4.36 11.84 -2.74
N ALA A 58 -4.59 10.59 -3.15
CA ALA A 58 -5.48 9.68 -2.43
C ALA A 58 -4.87 9.24 -1.09
N LEU A 59 -3.54 9.08 -1.03
CA LEU A 59 -2.84 8.84 0.24
C LEU A 59 -2.96 10.02 1.20
N GLU A 60 -2.84 11.25 0.70
CA GLU A 60 -3.02 12.47 1.50
C GLU A 60 -4.45 12.56 2.08
N GLU A 61 -5.47 12.23 1.27
CA GLU A 61 -6.87 12.21 1.71
C GLU A 61 -7.09 11.17 2.82
N LEU A 62 -6.59 9.95 2.65
CA LEU A 62 -6.67 8.89 3.67
C LEU A 62 -5.99 9.31 4.97
N GLU A 63 -4.81 9.95 4.88
CA GLU A 63 -4.12 10.46 6.05
C GLU A 63 -4.96 11.53 6.75
N GLN A 64 -5.59 12.44 6.01
CA GLN A 64 -6.47 13.45 6.58
C GLN A 64 -7.68 12.84 7.30
N ILE A 65 -8.32 11.82 6.71
CA ILE A 65 -9.43 11.09 7.34
C ILE A 65 -8.94 10.40 8.62
N SER A 66 -7.76 9.76 8.59
CA SER A 66 -7.16 9.11 9.76
C SER A 66 -6.92 10.08 10.92
N ARG A 67 -6.47 11.31 10.62
CA ARG A 67 -6.29 12.38 11.61
C ARG A 67 -7.62 12.79 12.25
N CYS A 68 -8.69 12.92 11.46
CA CYS A 68 -10.02 13.19 11.98
C CYS A 68 -10.50 12.07 12.92
N ILE A 69 -10.31 10.80 12.53
CA ILE A 69 -10.65 9.63 13.37
C ILE A 69 -9.87 9.67 14.70
N ALA A 70 -8.58 10.02 14.66
CA ALA A 70 -7.74 10.11 15.85
C ALA A 70 -8.25 11.19 16.83
N ILE A 71 -8.60 12.37 16.32
CA ILE A 71 -9.18 13.45 17.12
C ILE A 71 -10.51 13.00 17.75
N ASP A 72 -11.41 12.44 16.95
CA ASP A 72 -12.72 11.96 17.41
C ASP A 72 -12.58 10.85 18.49
N CYS A 73 -11.58 9.99 18.34
CA CYS A 73 -11.33 8.93 19.32
C CYS A 73 -10.72 9.45 20.62
N HIS A 74 -9.91 10.51 20.59
CA HIS A 74 -9.29 11.11 21.77
C HIS A 74 -10.28 11.85 22.68
N VAL A 75 -11.36 12.41 22.12
CA VAL A 75 -12.38 13.14 22.88
C VAL A 75 -13.21 12.23 23.80
N ASN A 76 -13.22 10.91 23.54
CA ASN A 76 -14.08 9.93 24.20
C ASN A 76 -13.26 8.86 24.97
N GLU A 77 -13.02 9.10 26.28
CA GLU A 77 -12.68 8.16 27.38
C GLU A 77 -11.30 7.45 27.46
N VAL A 78 -10.66 7.58 28.63
CA VAL A 78 -9.24 7.29 28.96
C VAL A 78 -8.80 5.80 28.99
N GLY A 79 -9.68 4.83 28.72
CA GLY A 79 -9.38 3.38 28.91
C GLY A 79 -9.33 2.50 27.66
N LEU A 80 -10.12 2.82 26.62
CA LEU A 80 -10.30 2.01 25.40
C LEU A 80 -9.87 2.73 24.09
N ILE A 81 -9.22 3.89 24.21
CA ILE A 81 -8.91 4.78 23.07
C ILE A 81 -8.14 4.04 21.97
N ASN A 82 -7.15 3.24 22.36
CA ASN A 82 -6.26 2.59 21.41
C ASN A 82 -6.96 1.50 20.60
N SER A 83 -7.85 0.70 21.22
CA SER A 83 -8.56 -0.36 20.48
C SER A 83 -9.58 0.23 19.51
N ARG A 84 -10.29 1.30 19.89
CA ARG A 84 -11.26 1.94 18.99
C ARG A 84 -10.57 2.67 17.84
N LEU A 85 -9.48 3.38 18.10
CA LEU A 85 -8.70 4.05 17.07
C LEU A 85 -8.18 3.02 16.05
N VAL A 86 -7.51 1.97 16.53
CA VAL A 86 -6.99 0.88 15.69
C VAL A 86 -8.09 0.27 14.84
N GLN A 87 -9.27 -0.02 15.42
CA GLN A 87 -10.39 -0.59 14.68
C GLN A 87 -10.89 0.37 13.58
N ARG A 88 -11.06 1.66 13.89
CA ARG A 88 -11.58 2.64 12.94
C ARG A 88 -10.62 2.88 11.77
N ILE A 89 -9.31 2.87 12.03
CA ILE A 89 -8.29 2.94 10.97
C ILE A 89 -8.30 1.65 10.14
N ALA A 90 -8.42 0.49 10.78
CA ALA A 90 -8.53 -0.77 10.05
C ALA A 90 -9.77 -0.82 9.14
N ASP A 91 -10.92 -0.33 9.63
CA ASP A 91 -12.15 -0.25 8.86
C ASP A 91 -11.98 0.67 7.64
N LEU A 92 -11.39 1.86 7.82
CA LEU A 92 -11.08 2.79 6.72
C LEU A 92 -10.26 2.11 5.61
N ILE A 93 -9.20 1.38 5.98
CA ILE A 93 -8.33 0.71 5.01
C ILE A 93 -9.04 -0.48 4.37
N VAL A 94 -9.86 -1.20 5.13
CA VAL A 94 -10.65 -2.31 4.61
C VAL A 94 -11.64 -1.80 3.57
N GLU A 95 -12.35 -0.71 3.84
CA GLU A 95 -13.29 -0.08 2.91
C GLU A 95 -12.57 0.44 1.66
N HIS A 96 -11.44 1.14 1.84
CA HIS A 96 -10.65 1.68 0.74
C HIS A 96 -10.10 0.58 -0.19
N MET A 97 -9.59 -0.52 0.36
CA MET A 97 -8.91 -1.58 -0.40
C MET A 97 -9.82 -2.74 -0.84
N GLY A 98 -11.11 -2.48 -1.04
CA GLY A 98 -12.03 -3.42 -1.69
C GLY A 98 -12.80 -4.33 -0.73
N GLY A 99 -12.85 -3.96 0.55
CA GLY A 99 -13.66 -4.62 1.58
C GLY A 99 -13.05 -5.91 2.14
N PRO A 100 -13.85 -6.67 2.91
CA PRO A 100 -13.44 -7.96 3.47
C PRO A 100 -13.17 -9.01 2.39
N VAL A 101 -12.10 -9.78 2.57
CA VAL A 101 -11.69 -10.84 1.63
C VAL A 101 -12.26 -12.18 2.07
N LYS A 102 -13.04 -12.84 1.21
CA LYS A 102 -13.57 -14.19 1.44
C LYS A 102 -12.75 -15.28 0.75
N ASP A 103 -12.22 -14.97 -0.42
CA ASP A 103 -11.39 -15.87 -1.23
C ASP A 103 -10.10 -15.15 -1.63
N ALA A 104 -8.95 -15.72 -1.24
CA ALA A 104 -7.64 -15.15 -1.52
C ALA A 104 -7.27 -15.18 -3.01
N ASN A 105 -7.69 -16.20 -3.75
CA ASN A 105 -7.42 -16.32 -5.18
C ASN A 105 -8.23 -15.29 -5.97
N GLU A 106 -9.51 -15.13 -5.62
CA GLU A 106 -10.37 -14.10 -6.23
C GLU A 106 -9.79 -12.69 -5.97
N MET A 107 -9.26 -12.47 -4.78
CA MET A 107 -8.61 -11.21 -4.42
C MET A 107 -7.32 -10.97 -5.21
N ILE A 108 -6.46 -11.98 -5.37
CA ILE A 108 -5.25 -11.89 -6.19
C ILE A 108 -5.61 -11.58 -7.64
N ALA A 109 -6.62 -12.25 -8.21
CA ALA A 109 -7.08 -12.00 -9.57
C ALA A 109 -7.56 -10.55 -9.73
N ARG A 110 -8.38 -10.05 -8.80
CA ARG A 110 -8.85 -8.66 -8.79
C ARG A 110 -7.70 -7.66 -8.63
N TRP A 111 -6.73 -7.97 -7.77
CA TRP A 111 -5.53 -7.16 -7.61
C TRP A 111 -4.75 -7.04 -8.93
N VAL A 112 -4.46 -8.16 -9.59
CA VAL A 112 -3.68 -8.17 -10.84
C VAL A 112 -4.38 -7.38 -11.95
N GLU A 113 -5.68 -7.61 -12.14
CA GLU A 113 -6.47 -6.86 -13.13
C GLU A 113 -6.44 -5.36 -12.84
N ASN A 114 -6.63 -4.98 -11.58
CA ASN A 114 -6.66 -3.59 -11.17
C ASN A 114 -5.29 -2.91 -11.23
N SER A 115 -4.21 -3.63 -10.89
CA SER A 115 -2.84 -3.11 -10.93
C SER A 115 -2.44 -2.77 -12.36
N ILE A 116 -2.78 -3.63 -13.32
CA ILE A 116 -2.53 -3.41 -14.75
C ILE A 116 -3.34 -2.22 -15.24
N ARG A 117 -4.63 -2.16 -14.89
CA ARG A 117 -5.54 -1.07 -15.30
C ARG A 117 -5.08 0.29 -14.76
N LEU A 118 -4.73 0.36 -13.47
CA LEU A 118 -4.27 1.59 -12.82
C LEU A 118 -2.94 2.09 -13.42
N ARG A 119 -1.94 1.21 -13.54
CA ARG A 119 -0.66 1.54 -14.17
C ARG A 119 -0.83 2.04 -15.61
N SER A 120 -1.69 1.38 -16.38
CA SER A 120 -2.03 1.80 -17.74
C SER A 120 -2.70 3.18 -17.78
N SER A 121 -3.60 3.46 -16.84
CA SER A 121 -4.32 4.75 -16.77
C SER A 121 -3.43 5.93 -16.34
N LEU A 122 -2.46 5.65 -15.47
CA LEU A 122 -1.54 6.64 -14.92
C LEU A 122 -0.24 6.75 -15.75
N ASN A 123 -0.09 5.91 -16.78
CA ASN A 123 1.10 5.81 -17.63
C ASN A 123 2.40 5.71 -16.80
N THR A 124 2.41 4.81 -15.82
CA THR A 124 3.52 4.61 -14.89
C THR A 124 3.75 3.12 -14.62
N SER A 125 5.00 2.76 -14.34
CA SER A 125 5.38 1.43 -13.86
C SER A 125 5.11 1.25 -12.36
N PHE A 126 4.97 2.36 -11.62
CA PHE A 126 4.71 2.38 -10.19
C PHE A 126 3.22 2.39 -9.87
N LEU A 127 2.84 1.77 -8.76
CA LEU A 127 1.48 1.80 -8.25
C LEU A 127 1.47 2.58 -6.93
N PRO A 128 0.97 3.83 -6.92
CA PRO A 128 0.76 4.59 -5.69
C PRO A 128 -0.24 3.85 -4.79
N ILE A 129 0.13 3.65 -3.52
CA ILE A 129 -0.64 2.82 -2.59
C ILE A 129 -2.05 3.39 -2.29
N GLY A 130 -2.19 4.70 -2.21
CA GLY A 130 -3.43 5.41 -1.98
C GLY A 130 -4.39 5.30 -3.15
N CYS A 131 -3.90 5.28 -4.38
CA CYS A 131 -4.73 5.05 -5.57
C CYS A 131 -5.27 3.62 -5.70
N SER A 132 -4.77 2.68 -4.90
CA SER A 132 -5.10 1.27 -5.04
C SER A 132 -6.33 0.87 -4.23
N ASN A 133 -7.46 0.70 -4.93
CA ASN A 133 -8.74 0.33 -4.32
C ASN A 133 -8.95 -1.18 -4.13
N VAL A 134 -7.96 -2.00 -4.46
CA VAL A 134 -7.87 -3.42 -4.14
C VAL A 134 -6.45 -3.63 -3.64
N GLY A 135 -6.24 -4.32 -2.52
CA GLY A 135 -4.88 -4.46 -2.00
C GLY A 135 -4.70 -5.73 -1.18
N LEU A 136 -3.62 -6.48 -1.46
CA LEU A 136 -3.18 -7.67 -0.74
C LEU A 136 -2.90 -7.37 0.74
N SER A 137 -2.78 -8.40 1.59
CA SER A 137 -2.54 -8.23 3.03
C SER A 137 -1.33 -7.33 3.32
N ARG A 138 -0.27 -7.43 2.50
CA ARG A 138 0.92 -6.58 2.62
C ARG A 138 0.63 -5.10 2.31
N HIS A 139 -0.19 -4.81 1.30
CA HIS A 139 -0.56 -3.42 0.96
C HIS A 139 -1.44 -2.83 2.06
N ARG A 140 -2.37 -3.62 2.59
CA ARG A 140 -3.21 -3.20 3.72
C ARG A 140 -2.37 -2.92 4.96
N ALA A 141 -1.39 -3.78 5.27
CA ALA A 141 -0.48 -3.58 6.38
C ALA A 141 0.42 -2.34 6.16
N LEU A 142 0.87 -2.10 4.92
CA LEU A 142 1.69 -0.96 4.58
C LEU A 142 0.91 0.36 4.68
N LEU A 143 -0.35 0.39 4.25
CA LEU A 143 -1.22 1.56 4.37
C LEU A 143 -1.73 1.80 5.80
N PHE A 144 -1.83 0.74 6.61
CA PHE A 144 -2.17 0.85 8.04
C PHE A 144 -1.09 1.54 8.85
N LYS A 145 0.14 1.45 8.37
CA LYS A 145 1.32 1.93 9.06
C LYS A 145 1.58 3.40 8.78
#